data_AF-A0A3D3SYV2-F1
#
_entry.id   AF-A0A3D3SYV2-F1
#
_cell.length_a   1.000
_cell.length_b   1.000
_cell.length_c   1.000
_cell.angle_alpha   90.00
_cell.angle_beta   90.00
_cell.angle_gamma   90.00
#
_symmetry.space_group_name_H-M   'P 1'
#
loop_
_entity.id
_entity.type
_entity.pdbx_description
1 polymer ?
#
loop_
_entity_poly.entity_id
_entity_poly.type
_entity_poly.pdbx_seq_one_letter_code
_entity_poly.pdbx_strand_id
1 'polypeptide(L)'
;LVEGGGDAAAAGAKALLASRTNTLFSAPMAYCMLASPHIGYDSGNLLSVNGGGAGLIAMLVVIAALEVNAIVGKQGPLTTVKGVISCSIVLTVVTELVLTVL
;
A
#
# COMPACT_ATOMS: atom_id res chain seq x y z
N LEU A 1 -6.52 -40.82 4.00
CA LEU A 1 -5.27 -40.04 3.92
C LEU A 1 -5.67 -38.57 3.89
N VAL A 2 -5.63 -37.89 5.03
CA VAL A 2 -5.79 -36.43 5.10
C VAL A 2 -4.43 -35.83 4.76
N GLU A 3 -4.23 -35.48 3.49
CA GLU A 3 -2.96 -34.94 2.98
C GLU A 3 -3.10 -33.49 2.46
N GLY A 4 -4.17 -32.78 2.84
CA GLY A 4 -4.47 -31.43 2.33
C GLY A 4 -4.59 -30.31 3.39
N GLY A 5 -4.48 -30.63 4.69
CA GLY A 5 -4.75 -29.65 5.77
C GLY A 5 -3.63 -28.64 6.00
N GLY A 6 -2.37 -29.05 5.83
CA GLY A 6 -1.21 -28.18 6.03
C GLY A 6 -1.02 -27.16 4.91
N ASP A 7 -1.24 -27.59 3.66
CA ASP A 7 -1.13 -26.72 2.47
C ASP A 7 -2.28 -25.70 2.42
N ALA A 8 -3.51 -26.12 2.74
CA ALA A 8 -4.65 -25.22 2.82
C ALA A 8 -4.50 -24.15 3.92
N ALA A 9 -3.93 -24.51 5.07
CA ALA A 9 -3.67 -23.55 6.15
C ALA A 9 -2.56 -22.54 5.80
N ALA A 10 -1.48 -23.00 5.15
CA ALA A 10 -0.41 -22.14 4.65
C ALA A 10 -0.90 -21.20 3.53
N ALA A 11 -1.70 -21.72 2.60
CA ALA A 11 -2.35 -20.94 1.55
C ALA A 11 -3.32 -19.90 2.14
N GLY A 12 -4.09 -20.27 3.17
CA GLY A 12 -5.00 -19.37 3.88
C GLY A 12 -4.28 -18.20 4.57
N ALA A 13 -3.13 -18.45 5.19
CA ALA A 13 -2.32 -17.40 5.81
C ALA A 13 -1.78 -16.37 4.78
N LYS A 14 -1.36 -16.86 3.60
CA LYS A 14 -0.89 -16.02 2.49
C LYS A 14 -2.05 -15.20 1.88
N ALA A 15 -3.21 -15.82 1.70
CA ALA A 15 -4.42 -15.13 1.22
C ALA A 15 -4.87 -14.03 2.19
N LEU A 16 -4.80 -14.28 3.50
CA LEU A 16 -5.17 -13.31 4.53
C LEU A 16 -4.16 -12.14 4.58
N LEU A 17 -2.86 -12.42 4.45
CA LEU A 17 -1.83 -11.38 4.36
C LEU A 17 -2.06 -10.49 3.13
N ALA A 18 -2.35 -11.07 1.96
CA ALA A 18 -2.66 -10.33 0.74
C ALA A 18 -3.92 -9.44 0.87
N SER A 19 -4.99 -9.96 1.47
CA SER A 19 -6.21 -9.18 1.72
C SER A 19 -5.94 -7.96 2.63
N ARG A 20 -5.07 -8.13 3.62
CA ARG A 20 -4.75 -7.06 4.56
C ARG A 20 -3.77 -6.03 4.02
N THR A 21 -2.85 -6.42 3.13
CA THR A 21 -2.03 -5.43 2.40
C THR A 21 -2.89 -4.64 1.41
N ASN A 22 -3.86 -5.26 0.74
CA ASN A 22 -4.83 -4.53 -0.09
C ASN A 22 -5.67 -3.53 0.75
N THR A 23 -6.15 -3.97 1.93
CA THR A 23 -6.86 -3.08 2.88
C THR A 23 -5.96 -1.95 3.38
N LEU A 24 -4.68 -2.23 3.67
CA LEU A 24 -3.71 -1.22 4.10
C LEU A 24 -3.49 -0.13 3.04
N PHE A 25 -3.51 -0.49 1.75
CA PHE A 25 -3.40 0.47 0.65
C PHE A 25 -4.69 1.27 0.35
N SER A 26 -5.84 0.86 0.88
CA SER A 26 -7.11 1.54 0.59
C SER A 26 -7.15 3.01 1.05
N ALA A 27 -6.58 3.34 2.20
CA ALA A 27 -6.55 4.71 2.74
C ALA A 27 -5.64 5.66 1.94
N PRO A 28 -4.36 5.32 1.65
CA PRO A 28 -3.53 6.16 0.80
C PRO A 28 -4.09 6.28 -0.62
N MET A 29 -4.69 5.22 -1.16
CA MET A 29 -5.36 5.28 -2.47
C MET A 29 -6.53 6.27 -2.48
N ALA A 30 -7.42 6.19 -1.48
CA ALA A 30 -8.54 7.13 -1.34
C ALA A 30 -8.06 8.57 -1.17
N TYR A 31 -6.98 8.79 -0.41
CA TYR A 31 -6.35 10.10 -0.26
C TYR A 31 -5.84 10.63 -1.61
N CYS A 32 -5.07 9.84 -2.38
CA CYS A 32 -4.57 10.27 -3.68
C CYS A 32 -5.70 10.56 -4.69
N MET A 33 -6.79 9.78 -4.67
CA MET A 33 -7.97 10.04 -5.49
C MET A 33 -8.68 11.35 -5.12
N LEU A 34 -8.75 11.67 -3.82
CA LEU A 34 -9.34 12.93 -3.36
C LEU A 34 -8.41 14.12 -3.65
N ALA A 35 -7.11 13.95 -3.43
CA ALA A 35 -6.09 14.98 -3.62
C ALA A 35 -5.99 15.43 -5.09
N SER A 36 -6.06 14.49 -6.04
CA SER A 36 -5.76 14.76 -7.45
C SER A 36 -6.64 15.85 -8.10
N PRO A 37 -7.98 15.91 -7.93
CA PRO A 37 -8.80 17.01 -8.45
C PRO A 37 -8.95 18.20 -7.47
N HIS A 38 -8.76 18.00 -6.16
CA HIS A 38 -9.20 18.97 -5.15
C HIS A 38 -8.08 19.81 -4.52
N ILE A 39 -6.80 19.42 -4.66
CA ILE A 39 -5.66 20.16 -4.11
C ILE A 39 -5.00 21.08 -5.17
N GLY A 40 -5.52 21.07 -6.40
CA GLY A 40 -5.06 21.91 -7.49
C GLY A 40 -4.16 21.17 -8.48
N TYR A 41 -4.36 21.42 -9.77
CA TYR A 41 -3.53 20.85 -10.84
C TYR A 41 -2.24 21.65 -10.96
N ASP A 42 -1.23 21.29 -10.18
CA ASP A 42 0.12 21.79 -10.42
C ASP A 42 0.77 20.98 -11.56
N SER A 43 1.33 21.69 -12.55
CA SER A 43 1.97 21.09 -13.73
C SER A 43 3.13 20.15 -13.39
N GLY A 44 3.75 20.30 -12.21
CA GLY A 44 4.78 19.39 -11.68
C GLY A 44 4.23 18.02 -11.25
N ASN A 45 2.96 17.97 -10.81
CA ASN A 45 2.29 16.76 -10.35
C ASN A 45 1.46 16.04 -11.43
N LEU A 46 1.36 16.62 -12.63
CA LEU A 46 0.66 15.98 -13.75
C LEU A 46 1.55 14.94 -14.43
N LEU A 47 1.16 13.67 -14.30
CA LEU A 47 1.75 12.55 -15.03
C LEU A 47 1.77 12.78 -16.55
N SER A 48 0.77 13.49 -17.07
CA SER A 48 0.64 13.85 -18.49
C SER A 48 1.66 14.89 -18.97
N VAL A 49 2.27 15.68 -18.07
CA VAL A 49 3.16 16.80 -18.43
C VAL A 49 4.63 16.42 -18.19
N ASN A 50 4.93 15.72 -17.09
CA ASN A 50 6.30 15.35 -16.72
C ASN A 50 6.63 13.85 -16.85
N GLY A 51 5.72 13.02 -17.37
CA GLY A 51 5.98 11.60 -17.66
C GLY A 51 6.21 10.72 -16.43
N GLY A 52 5.95 11.24 -15.23
CA GLY A 52 6.17 10.55 -13.95
C GLY A 52 7.38 11.13 -13.24
N GLY A 53 7.14 12.11 -12.36
CA GLY A 53 8.18 12.73 -11.55
C GLY A 53 8.75 11.79 -10.47
N ALA A 54 9.78 12.25 -9.76
CA ALA A 54 10.45 11.49 -8.70
C ALA A 54 9.48 10.95 -7.63
N GLY A 55 8.40 11.69 -7.32
CA GLY A 55 7.34 11.25 -6.40
C GLY A 55 6.60 9.98 -6.85
N LEU A 56 6.33 9.81 -8.14
CA LEU A 56 5.70 8.60 -8.68
C LEU A 56 6.62 7.39 -8.53
N ILE A 57 7.90 7.55 -8.90
CA ILE A 57 8.90 6.49 -8.77
C ILE A 57 9.09 6.10 -7.31
N ALA A 58 9.17 7.08 -6.40
CA ALA A 58 9.27 6.84 -4.97
C ALA A 58 8.06 6.04 -4.44
N MET A 59 6.83 6.38 -4.85
CA MET A 59 5.65 5.61 -4.47
C MET A 59 5.66 4.18 -4.99
N LEU A 60 6.07 3.97 -6.24
CA LEU A 60 6.20 2.61 -6.79
C LEU A 60 7.24 1.78 -6.02
N VAL A 61 8.34 2.39 -5.59
CA VAL A 61 9.35 1.71 -4.74
C VAL A 61 8.77 1.34 -3.37
N VAL A 62 8.00 2.23 -2.73
CA VAL A 62 7.33 1.94 -1.45
C VAL A 62 6.33 0.79 -1.59
N ILE A 63 5.52 0.80 -2.66
CA ILE A 63 4.56 -0.26 -2.95
C ILE A 63 5.28 -1.58 -3.17
N ALA A 64 6.32 -1.60 -4.02
CA ALA A 64 7.10 -2.81 -4.28
C ALA A 64 7.75 -3.39 -3.01
N ALA A 65 8.29 -2.53 -2.12
CA ALA A 65 8.85 -2.98 -0.84
C ALA A 65 7.79 -3.61 0.07
N LEU A 66 6.59 -3.03 0.12
CA LEU A 66 5.46 -3.56 0.90
C LEU A 66 4.87 -4.84 0.29
N GLU A 67 4.84 -4.96 -1.04
CA GLU A 67 4.40 -6.17 -1.74
C GLU A 67 5.38 -7.33 -1.55
N VAL A 68 6.69 -7.07 -1.60
CA VAL A 68 7.70 -8.08 -1.24
C VAL A 68 7.48 -8.54 0.19
N ASN A 69 7.24 -7.62 1.13
CA ASN A 69 6.87 -7.98 2.50
C ASN A 69 5.54 -8.75 2.60
N ALA A 70 4.62 -8.60 1.64
CA ALA A 70 3.39 -9.40 1.57
C ALA A 70 3.62 -10.84 1.06
N ILE A 71 4.63 -11.05 0.22
CA ILE A 71 4.92 -12.36 -0.41
C ILE A 71 5.81 -13.24 0.47
N VAL A 72 6.85 -12.64 1.07
CA VAL A 72 7.87 -13.32 1.90
C VAL A 72 7.82 -12.95 3.37
N GLY A 73 7.11 -11.88 3.75
CA GLY A 73 7.10 -11.39 5.13
C GLY A 73 6.11 -12.10 6.07
N LYS A 74 6.27 -11.80 7.35
CA LYS A 74 5.42 -12.29 8.44
C LYS A 74 4.28 -11.30 8.68
N GLN A 75 3.08 -11.79 9.02
CA GLN A 75 1.86 -10.95 9.16
C GLN A 75 1.96 -9.77 10.14
N GLY A 76 2.94 -9.74 11.06
CA GLY A 76 3.27 -8.55 11.86
C GLY A 76 2.06 -7.84 12.51
N PRO A 77 2.00 -6.49 12.51
CA PRO A 77 0.86 -5.73 13.04
C PRO A 77 -0.41 -5.89 12.20
N LEU A 78 -0.30 -6.41 10.96
CA LEU A 78 -1.43 -6.76 10.11
C LEU A 78 -2.15 -8.03 10.59
N THR A 79 -1.82 -8.59 11.75
CA THR A 79 -2.61 -9.67 12.38
C THR A 79 -3.92 -9.19 12.99
N THR A 80 -4.07 -7.89 13.29
CA THR A 80 -5.32 -7.30 13.82
C THR A 80 -5.90 -6.20 12.91
N VAL A 81 -7.23 -6.04 12.92
CA VAL A 81 -7.90 -4.98 12.13
C VAL A 81 -7.44 -3.59 12.58
N LYS A 82 -7.30 -3.38 13.90
CA LYS A 82 -6.81 -2.13 14.46
C LYS A 82 -5.39 -1.80 13.99
N GLY A 83 -4.51 -2.81 13.91
CA GLY A 83 -3.16 -2.65 13.38
C GLY A 83 -3.13 -2.28 11.90
N VAL A 84 -4.01 -2.88 11.08
CA VAL A 84 -4.16 -2.50 9.65
C VAL A 84 -4.60 -1.05 9.51
N ILE A 85 -5.58 -0.60 10.30
CA ILE A 85 -6.08 0.78 10.26
C ILE A 85 -5.00 1.78 10.70
N SER A 86 -4.26 1.49 11.78
CA SER A 86 -3.17 2.37 12.21
C SER A 86 -2.05 2.44 11.18
N CYS A 87 -1.65 1.30 10.60
CA CYS A 87 -0.65 1.29 9.53
C CYS A 87 -1.14 1.99 8.26
N SER A 88 -2.42 1.88 7.90
CA SER A 88 -2.95 2.55 6.71
C SER A 88 -2.96 4.08 6.86
N ILE A 89 -3.33 4.59 8.04
CA ILE A 89 -3.27 6.03 8.36
C ILE A 89 -1.82 6.52 8.33
N VAL A 90 -0.91 5.80 8.99
CA VAL A 90 0.52 6.15 8.98
C VAL A 90 1.07 6.15 7.56
N LEU A 91 0.72 5.15 6.75
CA LEU A 91 1.13 5.08 5.35
C LEU A 91 0.59 6.26 4.54
N THR A 92 -0.67 6.68 4.76
CA THR A 92 -1.21 7.89 4.11
C THR A 92 -0.38 9.13 4.41
N VAL A 93 0.00 9.35 5.68
CA VAL A 93 0.83 10.50 6.07
C VAL A 93 2.22 10.43 5.43
N VAL A 94 2.83 9.24 5.38
CA VAL A 94 4.11 9.03 4.70
C VAL A 94 3.98 9.31 3.20
N THR A 95 2.90 8.87 2.58
CA THR A 95 2.63 9.10 1.15
C THR A 95 2.49 10.58 0.83
N GLU A 96 1.72 11.32 1.63
CA GLU A 96 1.59 12.77 1.50
C GLU A 96 2.94 13.46 1.69
N LEU A 97 3.70 13.10 2.71
CA LEU A 97 4.98 13.73 3.00
C LEU A 97 5.99 13.51 1.88
N VAL A 98 6.09 12.29 1.36
CA VAL A 98 6.99 11.97 0.24
C VAL A 98 6.59 12.73 -1.02
N LEU A 99 5.29 12.82 -1.33
CA LEU A 99 4.80 13.54 -2.50
C LEU A 99 4.93 15.07 -2.36
N THR A 100 4.87 15.59 -1.14
CA THR A 100 5.03 17.03 -0.89
C THR A 100 6.51 17.45 -0.93
N VAL A 101 7.42 16.57 -0.51
CA VAL A 101 8.86 16.85 -0.43
C VAL A 101 9.57 16.70 -1.80
N LEU A 102 9.05 15.83 -2.68
CA LEU A 102 9.61 15.55 -4.00
C LEU A 102 8.91 16.34 -5.11
#